data_AF-A0A3D1S8Q6-F1
#
_entry.id   AF-A0A3D1S8Q6-F1
#
_cell.length_a   1.000
_cell.length_b   1.000
_cell.length_c   1.000
_cell.angle_alpha   90.00
_cell.angle_beta   90.00
_cell.angle_gamma   90.00
#
_symmetry.space_group_name_H-M   'P 1'
#
loop_
_entity.id
_entity.type
_entity.pdbx_description
1 polymer ?
#
loop_
_entity_poly.entity_id
_entity_poly.type
_entity_poly.pdbx_seq_one_letter_code
_entity_poly.pdbx_strand_id
1 'polypeptide(L)' 'MVIPIINPKFRLSAKLKNSNNTGSISWDGKDLITAQIGELPKHEV' A
#
# COMPACT_ATOMS: atom_id res chain seq x y z
N MET A 1 -13.96 -10.97 10.89
CA MET A 1 -12.57 -11.39 10.63
C MET A 1 -11.73 -10.14 10.51
N VAL A 2 -10.61 -10.07 11.23
CA VAL A 2 -9.68 -8.92 11.19
C VAL A 2 -8.34 -9.45 10.68
N ILE A 3 -7.81 -8.87 9.61
CA ILE A 3 -6.47 -9.18 9.10
C ILE A 3 -5.56 -7.98 9.41
N PRO A 4 -4.43 -8.18 10.10
CA PRO A 4 -3.51 -7.09 10.38
C PRO A 4 -2.74 -6.66 9.13
N ILE A 5 -2.50 -5.35 8.98
CA ILE A 5 -1.70 -4.79 7.87
C ILE A 5 -0.26 -5.31 7.88
N ILE A 6 0.29 -5.63 9.05
CA ILE A 6 1.64 -6.20 9.21
C ILE A 6 1.77 -7.66 8.74
N ASN A 7 0.75 -8.24 8.13
CA ASN A 7 0.90 -9.52 7.46
C ASN A 7 1.56 -9.27 6.08
N PRO A 8 2.79 -9.76 5.80
CA PRO A 8 3.48 -9.51 4.52
C PRO A 8 2.73 -10.04 3.29
N LYS A 9 1.78 -10.96 3.47
CA LYS A 9 0.93 -11.51 2.41
C LYS A 9 -0.35 -10.70 2.20
N PHE A 10 -0.67 -9.78 3.11
CA PHE A 10 -1.87 -8.96 3.00
C PHE A 10 -1.63 -7.76 2.08
N ARG A 11 -2.60 -7.50 1.20
CA ARG A 11 -2.59 -6.37 0.28
C ARG A 11 -3.93 -5.67 0.32
N LEU A 12 -3.89 -4.34 0.34
CA LEU A 12 -5.09 -3.49 0.37
C LEU A 12 -4.99 -2.41 -0.71
N SER A 13 -5.99 -2.33 -1.58
CA SER A 13 -6.07 -1.24 -2.55
C SER A 13 -6.33 0.09 -1.85
N ALA A 14 -5.61 1.14 -2.25
CA ALA A 14 -5.76 2.48 -1.69
C ALA A 14 -5.64 3.56 -2.77
N LYS A 15 -6.24 4.72 -2.51
CA LYS A 15 -6.17 5.91 -3.36
C LYS A 15 -5.36 6.99 -2.64
N LEU A 16 -4.43 7.63 -3.36
CA LEU A 16 -3.72 8.79 -2.82
C LEU A 16 -4.68 9.96 -2.67
N LYS A 17 -4.66 10.61 -1.51
CA LYS A 17 -5.47 11.80 -1.23
C LYS A 17 -5.16 12.88 -2.27
N ASN A 18 -6.19 13.53 -2.81
CA ASN A 18 -6.09 14.59 -3.82
C ASN A 18 -5.42 14.16 -5.14
N SER A 19 -5.47 12.87 -5.48
CA SER A 19 -4.97 12.33 -6.75
C SER A 19 -5.92 11.26 -7.28
N ASN A 20 -5.88 10.96 -8.58
CA ASN A 20 -6.55 9.78 -9.15
C ASN A 20 -5.69 8.51 -9.09
N ASN A 21 -4.48 8.60 -8.55
CA ASN A 21 -3.59 7.47 -8.43
C ASN A 21 -4.07 6.51 -7.35
N THR A 22 -4.18 5.25 -7.75
CA THR A 22 -4.43 4.11 -6.88
C THR A 22 -3.20 3.21 -6.82
N GLY A 23 -3.03 2.50 -5.70
CA GLY A 23 -1.94 1.55 -5.52
C GLY A 23 -2.30 0.46 -4.51
N SER A 24 -1.34 -0.43 -4.25
CA SER A 24 -1.47 -1.52 -3.28
C SER A 24 -0.65 -1.21 -2.04
N ILE A 25 -1.30 -1.12 -0.87
CA ILE A 25 -0.65 -1.08 0.44
C ILE A 25 -0.21 -2.49 0.82
N SER A 26 1.03 -2.63 1.27
CA SER A 26 1.61 -3.87 1.82
C SER A 26 2.66 -3.54 2.89
N TRP A 27 3.00 -4.52 3.72
CA TRP A 27 4.06 -4.40 4.73
C TRP A 27 5.29 -5.24 4.35
N ASP A 28 6.48 -4.66 4.42
CA ASP A 28 7.72 -5.26 3.91
C ASP A 28 8.55 -6.07 4.91
N GLY A 29 8.12 -6.16 6.18
CA GLY A 29 8.85 -6.93 7.19
C GLY A 29 9.81 -6.12 8.06
N LYS A 30 10.04 -4.83 7.77
CA LYS A 30 11.16 -4.08 8.37
C LYS A 30 10.80 -3.21 9.56
N ASP A 31 9.68 -2.49 9.49
CA ASP A 31 9.24 -1.56 10.54
C ASP A 31 7.76 -1.74 10.85
N LEU A 32 7.43 -2.14 12.08
CA LEU A 32 6.07 -2.48 12.52
C LEU A 32 5.05 -1.33 12.38
N ILE A 33 5.52 -0.07 12.31
CA ILE A 33 4.63 1.10 12.21
C ILE A 33 4.59 1.71 10.81
N THR A 34 5.35 1.16 9.85
CA THR A 34 5.43 1.68 8.48
C THR A 34 5.01 0.62 7.47
N ALA A 35 3.98 0.92 6.68
CA ALA A 35 3.59 0.16 5.50
C ALA A 35 3.86 0.98 4.23
N GLN A 36 4.06 0.30 3.11
CA GLN A 36 4.41 0.93 1.84
C GLN A 36 3.24 0.85 0.87
N ILE A 37 3.06 1.91 0.07
CA ILE A 37 2.17 1.88 -1.10
C ILE A 37 3.01 1.67 -2.36
N GLY A 38 2.76 0.57 -3.07
CA GLY A 38 3.36 0.24 -4.35
C GLY A 38 2.36 0.29 -5.49
N GLU A 39 2.80 -0.10 -6.69
CA GLU A 39 1.93 -0.22 -7.89
C GLU A 39 1.22 1.08 -8.26
N LEU A 40 1.79 2.22 -7.86
CA LEU A 40 1.32 3.52 -8.32
C LEU A 40 1.62 3.64 -9.83
N PRO A 41 0.67 4.14 -10.64
CA PRO A 41 0.94 4.43 -12.02
C PRO A 41 2.12 5.39 -12.10
N LYS A 42 3.11 5.04 -12.94
CA LYS A 42 4.20 5.97 -13.26
C LYS A 42 3.56 7.21 -13.88
N HIS A 43 4.10 8.39 -13.59
CA HIS A 43 3.74 9.58 -14.36
C HIS A 43 4.05 9.25 -15.83
N GLU A 44 3.03 9.18 -16.68
CA GLU A 44 3.26 9.26 -18.12
C GLU A 44 3.76 10.68 -18.37
N VAL A 45 5.06 10.78 -18.68
CA VAL A 45 5.70 12.04 -19.09
C VAL A 45 5.40 12.32 -20.55
#